data_AF-A0A971RSF8-F1
#
_entry.id   AF-A0A971RSF8-F1
#
_cell.length_a   1.000
_cell.length_b   1.000
_cell.length_c   1.000
_cell.angle_alpha   90.00
_cell.angle_beta   90.00
_cell.angle_gamma   90.00
#
_symmetry.space_group_name_H-M   'P 1'
#
loop_
_entity.id
_entity.type
_entity.pdbx_description
1 polymer ?
#
loop_
_entity_poly.entity_id
_entity_poly.type
_entity_poly.pdbx_seq_one_letter_code
_entity_poly.pdbx_strand_id
1 'polypeptide(L)'
;MRWLPKPKHKAWWIIGLLIAFGQFVAIGAGAALLSPHSNPRYPMIALFCLVTGLIIGGAGWLGARWFPVIATLGLILGLFMMLNNFSQIDGWGDIVGLLSFTFLLFGGFALGLIVELSIWAYRYYKT
;
A
#
# COMPACT_ATOMS: atom_id res chain seq x y z
N MET A 1 -10.35 -19.00 -6.52
CA MET A 1 -9.64 -17.81 -7.08
C MET A 1 -8.81 -18.23 -8.29
N ARG A 2 -9.35 -18.10 -9.49
CA ARG A 2 -8.62 -18.34 -10.75
C ARG A 2 -7.82 -17.12 -11.23
N TRP A 3 -7.99 -15.96 -10.58
CA TRP A 3 -7.63 -14.65 -11.11
C TRP A 3 -6.29 -14.11 -10.58
N LEU A 4 -5.80 -14.62 -9.44
CA LEU A 4 -4.50 -14.24 -8.90
C LEU A 4 -3.39 -15.16 -9.46
N PRO A 5 -2.19 -14.62 -9.77
CA PRO A 5 -1.10 -15.44 -10.27
C PRO A 5 -0.72 -16.56 -9.30
N LYS A 6 -0.19 -17.66 -9.85
CA LYS A 6 0.32 -18.76 -9.03
C LYS A 6 1.50 -18.28 -8.16
N PRO A 7 1.74 -18.89 -7.00
CA PRO A 7 2.93 -18.63 -6.20
C PRO A 7 4.19 -18.80 -7.05
N LYS A 8 5.24 -18.03 -6.72
CA LYS A 8 6.51 -17.98 -7.44
C LYS A 8 6.44 -17.49 -8.91
N HIS A 9 5.29 -17.00 -9.36
CA HIS A 9 5.13 -16.48 -10.72
C HIS A 9 5.64 -15.03 -10.85
N LYS A 10 6.33 -14.71 -11.96
CA LYS A 10 6.92 -13.38 -12.23
C LYS A 10 5.90 -12.24 -12.24
N ALA A 11 4.63 -12.54 -12.55
CA ALA A 11 3.55 -11.56 -12.57
C ALA A 11 3.37 -10.82 -11.23
N TRP A 12 3.75 -11.42 -10.10
CA TRP A 12 3.68 -10.75 -8.79
C TRP A 12 4.61 -9.53 -8.69
N TRP A 13 5.78 -9.57 -9.33
CA TRP A 13 6.67 -8.43 -9.40
C TRP A 13 6.12 -7.33 -10.29
N ILE A 14 5.44 -7.69 -11.39
CA ILE A 14 4.74 -6.74 -12.26
C ILE A 14 3.61 -6.06 -11.48
N ILE A 15 2.82 -6.81 -10.71
CA ILE A 15 1.77 -6.25 -9.85
C ILE A 15 2.37 -5.30 -8.81
N GLY A 16 3.45 -5.70 -8.14
CA GLY A 16 4.16 -4.84 -7.18
C GLY A 16 4.68 -3.54 -7.81
N LEU A 17 5.23 -3.61 -9.02
CA LEU A 17 5.67 -2.43 -9.77
C LEU A 17 4.51 -1.54 -10.20
N LEU A 18 3.39 -2.11 -10.64
CA LEU A 18 2.18 -1.35 -10.98
C LEU A 18 1.60 -0.64 -9.76
N ILE A 19 1.62 -1.29 -8.59
CA ILE A 19 1.21 -0.70 -7.32
C ILE A 19 2.16 0.46 -6.95
N ALA A 20 3.48 0.24 -7.00
CA ALA A 20 4.47 1.30 -6.74
C ALA A 20 4.28 2.50 -7.67
N PHE A 21 4.13 2.24 -8.97
CA PHE A 21 3.92 3.29 -9.96
C PHE A 21 2.60 4.04 -9.72
N GLY A 22 1.51 3.33 -9.46
CA GLY A 22 0.21 3.93 -9.17
C GLY A 22 0.24 4.82 -7.94
N GLN A 23 0.94 4.41 -6.88
CA GLN A 23 1.14 5.22 -5.68
C GLN A 23 1.97 6.46 -5.95
N PHE A 24 3.06 6.33 -6.70
CA PHE A 24 3.93 7.44 -7.04
C PHE A 24 3.14 8.51 -7.81
N VAL A 25 2.34 8.09 -8.79
CA VAL A 25 1.44 8.97 -9.53
C VAL A 25 0.39 9.59 -8.62
N ALA A 26 -0.23 8.83 -7.74
CA ALA A 26 -1.26 9.35 -6.82
C ALA A 26 -0.71 10.40 -5.85
N ILE A 27 0.45 10.15 -5.25
CA ILE A 27 1.11 11.11 -4.35
C ILE A 27 1.60 12.33 -5.13
N GLY A 28 2.24 12.13 -6.29
CA GLY A 28 2.76 13.22 -7.11
C GLY A 28 1.66 14.13 -7.64
N ALA A 29 0.57 13.56 -8.15
CA ALA A 29 -0.61 14.32 -8.59
C ALA A 29 -1.30 15.01 -7.41
N GLY A 30 -1.46 14.33 -6.27
CA GLY A 30 -2.01 14.92 -5.05
C GLY A 30 -1.19 16.12 -4.57
N ALA A 31 0.14 16.01 -4.53
CA ALA A 31 1.03 17.10 -4.16
C ALA A 31 0.94 18.29 -5.14
N ALA A 32 0.90 18.02 -6.45
CA ALA A 32 0.80 19.07 -7.47
C ALA A 32 -0.54 19.83 -7.41
N LEU A 33 -1.64 19.12 -7.09
CA LEU A 33 -2.97 19.71 -7.02
C LEU A 33 -3.25 20.45 -5.70
N LEU A 34 -2.82 19.89 -4.57
CA LEU A 34 -3.17 20.40 -3.24
C LEU A 34 -2.13 21.40 -2.71
N SER A 35 -0.86 21.26 -3.10
CA SER A 35 0.23 22.10 -2.58
C SER A 35 1.18 22.56 -3.70
N PRO A 36 0.73 23.45 -4.63
CA PRO A 36 1.51 23.84 -5.82
C PRO A 36 2.87 24.50 -5.54
N HIS A 37 3.04 25.08 -4.35
CA HIS A 37 4.29 25.73 -3.93
C HIS A 37 5.22 24.83 -3.12
N SER A 38 4.79 23.60 -2.82
CA SER A 38 5.65 22.62 -2.15
C SER A 38 6.70 22.10 -3.13
N ASN A 39 7.92 21.87 -2.65
CA ASN A 39 8.97 21.13 -3.38
C ASN A 39 8.93 19.66 -2.93
N PRO A 40 8.05 18.82 -3.49
CA PRO A 40 7.99 17.41 -3.11
C PRO A 40 9.32 16.73 -3.41
N ARG A 41 9.80 15.96 -2.44
CA ARG A 41 11.03 15.17 -2.57
C ARG A 41 10.75 13.90 -3.37
N TYR A 42 10.55 14.05 -4.69
CA TYR A 42 10.23 12.95 -5.60
C TYR A 42 11.13 11.71 -5.45
N PRO A 43 12.47 11.82 -5.25
CA PRO A 43 13.31 10.64 -5.04
C PRO A 43 12.93 9.81 -3.80
N MET A 44 12.56 10.47 -2.69
CA MET A 44 12.15 9.78 -1.47
C MET A 44 10.77 9.14 -1.63
N ILE A 45 9.85 9.82 -2.30
CA ILE A 45 8.51 9.28 -2.61
C ILE A 45 8.65 8.05 -3.51
N ALA A 46 9.47 8.13 -4.57
CA ALA A 46 9.74 7.01 -5.46
C ALA A 46 10.33 5.81 -4.71
N LEU A 47 11.30 6.04 -3.82
CA LEU A 47 11.88 4.99 -2.99
C LEU A 47 10.82 4.33 -2.09
N PHE A 48 9.99 5.14 -1.43
CA PHE A 48 8.91 4.64 -0.57
C PHE A 48 7.90 3.79 -1.35
N CYS A 49 7.45 4.26 -2.51
CA CYS A 49 6.53 3.54 -3.38
C CYS A 49 7.14 2.23 -3.89
N LEU A 50 8.43 2.25 -4.27
CA LEU A 50 9.14 1.04 -4.69
C LEU A 50 9.24 0.03 -3.55
N VAL A 51 9.62 0.46 -2.34
CA VAL A 51 9.76 -0.44 -1.19
C VAL A 51 8.42 -1.10 -0.86
N THR A 52 7.34 -0.32 -0.77
CA THR A 52 6.01 -0.86 -0.46
C THR A 52 5.49 -1.77 -1.58
N GLY A 53 5.69 -1.41 -2.85
CA GLY A 53 5.36 -2.27 -3.99
C GLY A 53 6.15 -3.57 -4.02
N LEU A 54 7.44 -3.55 -3.67
CA LEU A 54 8.27 -4.75 -3.56
C LEU A 54 7.83 -5.65 -2.40
N ILE A 55 7.44 -5.09 -1.25
CA ILE A 55 6.89 -5.86 -0.12
C ILE A 55 5.60 -6.56 -0.54
N ILE A 56 4.68 -5.83 -1.19
CA ILE A 56 3.39 -6.36 -1.63
C ILE A 56 3.58 -7.44 -2.71
N GLY A 57 4.40 -7.15 -3.74
CA GLY A 57 4.72 -8.10 -4.80
C GLY A 57 5.47 -9.33 -4.29
N GLY A 58 6.43 -9.14 -3.38
CA GLY A 58 7.21 -10.21 -2.76
C GLY A 58 6.36 -11.14 -1.90
N ALA A 59 5.45 -10.59 -1.09
CA ALA A 59 4.51 -11.38 -0.30
C ALA A 59 3.58 -12.23 -1.19
N GLY A 60 3.06 -11.63 -2.27
CA GLY A 60 2.28 -12.37 -3.28
C GLY A 60 3.09 -13.48 -3.95
N TRP A 61 4.35 -13.21 -4.28
CA TRP A 61 5.27 -14.19 -4.86
C TRP A 61 5.55 -15.37 -3.92
N LEU A 62 5.69 -15.12 -2.60
CA LEU A 62 5.83 -16.16 -1.58
C LEU A 62 4.57 -17.02 -1.39
N GLY A 63 3.45 -16.60 -1.98
CA GLY A 63 2.19 -17.36 -1.96
C GLY A 63 1.15 -16.81 -0.99
N ALA A 64 1.43 -15.69 -0.30
CA ALA A 64 0.44 -14.98 0.48
C ALA A 64 -0.50 -14.23 -0.47
N ARG A 65 -1.60 -14.86 -0.88
CA ARG A 65 -2.45 -14.33 -1.97
C ARG A 65 -3.40 -13.24 -1.48
N TRP A 66 -3.77 -13.26 -0.21
CA TRP A 66 -4.70 -12.29 0.37
C TRP A 66 -4.00 -11.03 0.87
N PHE A 67 -2.76 -11.19 1.34
CA PHE A 67 -1.95 -10.08 1.82
C PHE A 67 -1.87 -8.94 0.79
N PRO A 68 -1.52 -9.15 -0.50
CA PRO A 68 -1.43 -8.08 -1.47
C PRO A 68 -2.72 -7.31 -1.66
N VAL A 69 -3.87 -7.99 -1.61
CA VAL A 69 -5.18 -7.37 -1.81
C VAL A 69 -5.50 -6.45 -0.63
N ILE A 70 -5.37 -6.96 0.60
CA ILE A 70 -5.70 -6.21 1.81
C ILE A 70 -4.69 -5.07 2.05
N ALA A 71 -3.41 -5.33 1.82
CA ALA A 71 -2.34 -4.34 1.91
C ALA A 71 -2.56 -3.19 0.90
N THR A 72 -2.94 -3.50 -0.34
CA THR A 72 -3.22 -2.47 -1.36
C THR A 72 -4.45 -1.65 -0.97
N LEU A 73 -5.48 -2.26 -0.40
CA LEU A 73 -6.66 -1.54 0.09
C LEU A 73 -6.32 -0.59 1.24
N GLY A 74 -5.57 -1.04 2.24
CA GLY A 74 -5.12 -0.18 3.34
C GLY A 74 -4.28 0.98 2.85
N LEU A 75 -3.45 0.75 1.83
CA LEU A 75 -2.64 1.77 1.21
C LEU A 75 -3.47 2.81 0.44
N ILE A 76 -4.44 2.37 -0.37
CA ILE A 76 -5.36 3.27 -1.08
C ILE A 76 -6.15 4.13 -0.09
N LEU A 77 -6.72 3.51 0.95
CA LEU A 77 -7.48 4.22 1.98
C LEU A 77 -6.59 5.19 2.77
N GLY A 78 -5.37 4.78 3.09
CA GLY A 78 -4.38 5.62 3.75
C GLY A 78 -4.05 6.84 2.91
N LEU A 79 -3.75 6.65 1.62
CA LEU A 79 -3.45 7.75 0.70
C LEU A 79 -4.64 8.71 0.57
N PHE A 80 -5.85 8.17 0.46
CA PHE A 80 -7.06 8.97 0.39
C PHE A 80 -7.24 9.84 1.65
N MET A 81 -7.09 9.26 2.83
CA MET A 81 -7.15 9.97 4.11
C MET A 81 -6.06 11.04 4.22
N MET A 82 -4.84 10.73 3.79
CA MET A 82 -3.72 11.68 3.80
C MET A 82 -4.03 12.91 2.95
N LEU A 83 -4.46 12.70 1.71
CA LEU A 83 -4.77 13.76 0.75
C LEU A 83 -5.97 14.62 1.20
N ASN A 84 -6.96 14.02 1.85
CA ASN A 84 -8.12 14.77 2.36
C ASN A 84 -7.74 15.71 3.51
N ASN A 85 -6.83 15.29 4.39
CA ASN A 85 -6.40 16.11 5.54
C ASN A 85 -5.44 17.24 5.15
N PHE A 86 -4.68 17.10 4.05
CA PHE A 86 -3.83 18.17 3.52
C PHE A 86 -4.61 19.39 3.02
N SER A 87 -5.93 19.29 2.84
CA SER A 87 -6.76 20.45 2.46
C SER A 87 -6.97 21.45 3.60
N GLN A 88 -6.63 21.09 4.84
CA GLN A 88 -6.79 21.97 6.01
C GLN A 88 -5.47 22.73 6.25
N ILE A 89 -5.53 24.07 6.20
CA ILE A 89 -4.35 24.97 6.24
C ILE A 89 -3.74 25.09 7.67
N ASP A 90 -4.21 24.28 8.62
CA ASP A 90 -3.62 24.20 9.94
C ASP A 90 -2.48 23.18 9.93
N GLY A 91 -1.32 23.51 10.52
CA GLY A 91 -0.18 22.58 10.61
C GLY A 91 -0.48 21.24 11.32
N TRP A 92 -1.65 21.14 11.95
CA TRP A 92 -2.21 19.89 12.50
C TRP A 92 -2.74 18.93 11.43
N GLY A 93 -3.26 19.45 10.31
CA GLY A 93 -3.79 18.64 9.19
C GLY A 93 -2.74 17.71 8.60
N ASP A 94 -1.52 18.21 8.43
CA ASP A 94 -0.38 17.43 7.93
C ASP A 94 -0.05 16.24 8.84
N ILE A 95 -0.03 16.47 10.16
CA ILE A 95 0.28 15.46 11.17
C ILE A 95 -0.82 14.39 11.18
N VAL A 96 -2.09 14.82 11.20
CA VAL A 96 -3.25 13.91 11.20
C VAL A 96 -3.30 13.10 9.91
N GLY A 97 -3.02 13.72 8.76
CA GLY A 97 -2.95 13.05 7.47
C GLY A 97 -1.86 11.99 7.43
N LEU A 98 -0.64 12.34 7.86
CA LEU A 98 0.48 11.40 7.94
C LEU A 98 0.22 10.25 8.92
N LEU A 99 -0.38 10.56 10.09
CA LEU A 99 -0.69 9.56 11.11
C LEU A 99 -1.76 8.58 10.59
N SER A 100 -2.83 9.12 10.00
CA SER A 100 -3.92 8.32 9.41
C SER A 100 -3.41 7.43 8.28
N PHE A 101 -2.56 7.96 7.41
CA PHE A 101 -1.87 7.18 6.37
C PHE A 101 -1.10 6.01 6.98
N THR A 102 -0.27 6.30 7.98
CA THR A 102 0.62 5.33 8.62
C THR A 102 -0.18 4.22 9.31
N PHE A 103 -1.25 4.57 10.02
CA PHE A 103 -2.14 3.59 10.67
C PHE A 103 -2.86 2.71 9.65
N LEU A 104 -3.37 3.27 8.55
CA LEU A 104 -4.07 2.48 7.54
C LEU A 104 -3.12 1.61 6.71
N LEU A 105 -1.90 2.09 6.45
CA LEU A 105 -0.85 1.32 5.80
C LEU A 105 -0.45 0.10 6.65
N PHE A 106 -0.01 0.35 7.89
CA PHE A 106 0.41 -0.74 8.79
C PHE A 106 -0.76 -1.62 9.21
N GLY A 107 -1.95 -1.04 9.41
CA GLY A 107 -3.18 -1.77 9.69
C GLY A 107 -3.57 -2.69 8.53
N GLY A 108 -3.50 -2.22 7.29
CA GLY A 108 -3.72 -3.03 6.09
C GLY A 108 -2.70 -4.17 5.98
N PHE A 109 -1.43 -3.91 6.28
CA PHE A 109 -0.40 -4.95 6.27
C PHE A 109 -0.63 -6.00 7.37
N ALA A 110 -0.93 -5.54 8.59
CA ALA A 110 -1.21 -6.41 9.73
C ALA A 110 -2.44 -7.28 9.47
N LEU A 111 -3.55 -6.69 9.01
CA LEU A 111 -4.77 -7.41 8.65
C LEU A 111 -4.51 -8.39 7.51
N GLY A 112 -3.74 -7.99 6.50
CA GLY A 112 -3.34 -8.87 5.40
C GLY A 112 -2.60 -10.12 5.90
N LEU A 113 -1.68 -9.94 6.85
CA LEU A 113 -0.94 -11.06 7.47
C LEU A 113 -1.85 -11.92 8.33
N ILE A 114 -2.71 -11.33 9.16
CA ILE A 114 -3.65 -12.05 10.03
C ILE A 114 -4.58 -12.94 9.18
N VAL A 115 -5.14 -12.41 8.09
CA VAL A 115 -6.02 -13.18 7.20
C VAL A 115 -5.26 -14.35 6.57
N GLU A 116 -4.04 -14.12 6.10
CA GLU A 116 -3.23 -15.18 5.51
C GLU A 116 -2.86 -16.27 6.54
N LEU A 117 -2.45 -15.88 7.74
CA LEU A 117 -2.14 -16.79 8.84
C LEU A 117 -3.36 -17.59 9.28
N SER A 118 -4.54 -16.96 9.34
CA SER A 118 -5.80 -17.62 9.70
C SER A 118 -6.18 -18.70 8.67
N ILE A 119 -5.99 -18.42 7.38
CA ILE A 119 -6.25 -19.37 6.30
C ILE A 119 -5.25 -20.51 6.33
N TRP A 120 -3.98 -20.21 6.58
CA TRP A 120 -2.94 -21.22 6.73
C TRP A 120 -3.24 -22.16 7.91
N ALA A 121 -3.58 -21.60 9.08
CA ALA A 121 -3.96 -22.37 10.26
C ALA A 121 -5.20 -23.24 10.00
N TYR A 122 -6.24 -22.69 9.38
CA TYR A 122 -7.46 -23.45 9.05
C TYR A 122 -7.15 -24.65 8.14
N ARG A 123 -6.24 -24.50 7.17
CA ARG A 123 -5.83 -25.62 6.31
C ARG A 123 -5.03 -26.64 7.09
N TYR A 124 -4.11 -26.20 7.94
CA TYR A 124 -3.30 -27.10 8.76
C TYR A 124 -4.15 -28.01 9.65
N TYR A 125 -5.19 -27.46 10.30
CA TYR A 125 -6.08 -28.26 11.16
C TYR A 125 -7.05 -29.18 10.42
N LYS A 126 -7.31 -28.94 9.14
CA LYS A 126 -8.24 -29.74 8.32
C LYS A 126 -7.54 -30.86 7.55
N THR A 127 -6.21 -30.89 7.56
CA THR A 127 -5.40 -31.95 6.93
C THR A 127 -5.04 -32.99 7.98
#